data_AF-C2FXZ7-F1
#
_entry.id   AF-C2FXZ7-F1
#
_cell.length_a   1.000
_cell.length_b   1.000
_cell.length_c   1.000
_cell.angle_alpha   90.00
_cell.angle_beta   90.00
_cell.angle_gamma   90.00
#
_symmetry.space_group_name_H-M   'P 1'
#
loop_
_entity.id
_entity.type
_entity.pdbx_description
1 polymer ?
#
loop_
_entity_poly.entity_id
_entity_poly.type
_entity_poly.pdbx_seq_one_letter_code
_entity_poly.pdbx_strand_id
1 'polypeptide(L)' 'MKKTILYLAALVFVLGTLGSCATHHSHGRGNGGMPPGQAKKVYGKKSAKEFAPGQQKKKHR' A
#
# COMPACT_ATOMS: atom_id res chain seq x y z
N MET A 1 -6.51 -11.60 42.97
CA MET A 1 -5.57 -10.45 43.00
C MET A 1 -4.44 -10.63 41.99
N LYS A 2 -3.47 -11.54 42.19
CA LYS A 2 -2.34 -11.74 41.24
C LYS A 2 -2.76 -12.22 39.84
N LYS A 3 -3.70 -13.19 39.79
CA LYS A 3 -4.22 -13.74 38.52
C LYS A 3 -5.07 -12.72 37.74
N THR A 4 -5.88 -11.93 38.44
CA THR A 4 -6.68 -10.86 37.84
C THR A 4 -5.82 -9.73 37.28
N ILE A 5 -4.73 -9.37 37.97
CA ILE A 5 -3.73 -8.40 37.46
C ILE A 5 -3.04 -8.96 36.20
N LEU A 6 -2.68 -10.25 36.19
CA LEU A 6 -2.11 -10.93 35.02
C LEU A 6 -3.06 -10.92 33.81
N TYR A 7 -4.35 -11.22 34.02
CA TYR A 7 -5.34 -11.17 32.93
C TYR A 7 -5.56 -9.76 32.40
N LEU A 8 -5.60 -8.75 33.27
CA LEU A 8 -5.69 -7.33 32.87
C LEU A 8 -4.48 -6.89 32.05
N ALA A 9 -3.26 -7.26 32.47
CA ALA A 9 -2.04 -6.95 31.74
C ALA A 9 -2.01 -7.61 30.36
N ALA A 10 -2.43 -8.87 30.26
CA ALA A 10 -2.51 -9.59 28.99
C ALA A 10 -3.53 -8.95 28.02
N LEU A 11 -4.69 -8.51 28.54
CA LEU A 11 -5.72 -7.85 27.74
C LEU A 11 -5.22 -6.52 27.14
N VAL A 12 -4.55 -5.70 27.95
CA VAL A 12 -3.99 -4.42 27.50
C VAL A 12 -2.90 -4.64 26.44
N PHE A 13 -2.06 -5.65 26.60
CA PHE A 13 -1.01 -5.99 25.64
C PHE A 13 -1.59 -6.38 24.27
N VAL A 14 -2.62 -7.23 24.24
CA VAL A 14 -3.29 -7.66 23.00
C VAL A 14 -3.97 -6.48 22.29
N LEU A 15 -4.60 -5.58 23.03
CA LEU A 15 -5.23 -4.39 22.43
C LEU A 15 -4.20 -3.41 21.87
N GLY A 16 -3.00 -3.33 22.45
CA GLY A 16 -1.93 -2.43 22.00
C GLY A 16 -1.28 -2.84 20.68
N THR A 17 -1.21 -4.14 20.36
CA THR A 17 -0.53 -4.62 19.15
C THR A 17 -1.33 -4.45 17.86
N LEU A 18 -2.65 -4.24 17.96
CA LEU A 18 -3.52 -4.04 16.79
C LEU A 18 -3.29 -2.70 16.07
N GLY A 19 -2.66 -1.72 16.71
CA GLY A 19 -2.41 -0.39 16.13
C GLY A 19 -1.21 -0.29 15.20
N SER A 20 -0.35 -1.33 15.11
CA SER A 20 0.96 -1.20 14.46
C SER A 20 1.00 -1.54 12.97
N CYS A 21 -0.15 -1.81 12.34
CA CYS A 21 -0.24 -2.01 10.89
C CYS A 21 -0.22 -0.67 10.13
N ALA A 22 0.91 0.03 10.17
CA ALA A 22 1.12 1.21 9.33
C ALA A 22 1.59 0.77 7.93
N THR A 23 0.71 0.81 6.94
CA THR A 23 1.08 0.68 5.53
C THR A 23 1.87 1.91 5.09
N HIS A 24 3.19 1.78 5.01
CA HIS A 24 4.05 2.76 4.36
C HIS A 24 3.71 2.80 2.86
N HIS A 25 2.90 3.77 2.44
CA HIS A 25 2.73 4.09 1.03
C HIS A 25 4.03 4.76 0.53
N SER A 26 4.93 3.97 -0.04
CA SER A 26 6.10 4.47 -0.74
C SER A 26 5.63 5.36 -1.92
N HIS A 27 5.82 6.67 -1.78
CA HIS A 27 5.54 7.66 -2.81
C HIS A 27 6.42 7.40 -4.05
N GLY A 28 5.93 6.58 -4.97
CA GLY A 28 6.56 6.35 -6.26
C GLY A 28 6.44 7.58 -7.16
N ARG A 29 7.56 8.10 -7.66
CA ARG A 29 7.58 9.16 -8.68
C ARG A 29 6.99 8.61 -9.99
N GLY A 30 5.82 9.11 -10.36
CA GLY A 30 5.11 8.75 -11.60
C GLY A 30 3.78 8.02 -11.33
N ASN A 31 2.76 8.35 -12.13
CA ASN A 31 1.42 7.75 -12.11
C ASN A 31 0.75 7.66 -10.72
N GLY A 32 0.93 8.69 -9.88
CA GLY A 32 0.34 8.75 -8.53
C GLY A 32 0.93 7.75 -7.54
N GLY A 33 2.14 7.24 -7.77
CA GLY A 33 2.73 6.18 -6.96
C GLY A 33 2.22 4.78 -7.32
N MET A 34 1.37 4.68 -8.33
CA MET A 34 0.82 3.40 -8.77
C MET A 34 1.81 2.69 -9.71
N PRO A 35 2.22 1.45 -9.41
CA PRO A 35 3.09 0.70 -10.30
C PRO A 35 2.42 0.50 -11.66
N PRO A 36 3.20 0.49 -12.76
CA PRO A 36 2.66 0.50 -14.12
C PRO A 36 1.75 -0.70 -14.43
N GLY A 37 2.00 -1.85 -13.80
CA GLY A 37 1.15 -3.03 -13.90
C GLY A 37 -0.23 -2.86 -13.26
N GLN A 38 -0.33 -2.13 -12.15
CA GLN A 38 -1.62 -1.81 -11.51
C GLN A 38 -2.34 -0.70 -12.27
N ALA A 39 -1.61 0.36 -12.66
CA ALA A 39 -2.17 1.45 -13.44
C ALA A 39 -2.83 0.93 -14.72
N LYS A 40 -2.15 0.06 -15.47
CA LYS A 40 -2.69 -0.59 -16.66
C LYS A 40 -4.06 -1.24 -16.42
N LYS A 41 -4.24 -1.95 -15.30
CA LYS A 41 -5.50 -2.62 -14.98
C LYS A 41 -6.61 -1.61 -14.67
N VAL A 42 -6.32 -0.61 -13.85
CA VAL A 42 -7.27 0.46 -13.48
C VAL A 42 -7.74 1.24 -14.71
N TYR A 43 -6.81 1.57 -15.62
CA TYR A 43 -7.13 2.31 -16.84
C TYR A 43 -7.59 1.41 -18.00
N GLY A 44 -7.80 0.11 -17.79
CA GLY A 44 -8.29 -0.82 -18.81
C GLY A 44 -7.38 -0.98 -20.03
N LYS A 45 -6.07 -0.70 -19.90
CA LYS A 45 -5.12 -0.74 -21.01
C LYS A 45 -4.58 -2.15 -21.23
N LYS A 46 -4.30 -2.50 -22.49
CA LYS A 46 -3.63 -3.77 -22.85
C LYS A 46 -2.11 -3.75 -22.68
N SER A 47 -1.48 -2.60 -22.40
CA SER A 47 -0.03 -2.50 -22.13
C SER A 47 0.29 -1.58 -20.96
N ALA A 48 1.35 -1.91 -20.21
CA ALA A 48 1.86 -1.11 -19.10
C ALA A 48 2.93 -0.09 -19.55
N LYS A 49 3.35 -0.16 -20.82
CA LYS A 49 4.38 0.72 -21.39
C LYS A 49 4.02 2.20 -21.28
N GLU A 50 2.73 2.52 -21.41
CA GLU A 50 2.23 3.90 -21.27
C GLU A 50 2.37 4.48 -19.86
N PHE A 51 2.50 3.63 -18.85
CA PHE A 51 2.60 4.02 -17.44
C PHE A 51 4.03 3.84 -16.89
N ALA A 52 4.95 3.33 -17.70
CA ALA A 52 6.33 3.10 -17.28
C ALA A 52 7.11 4.43 -17.23
N PRO A 53 7.95 4.64 -16.19
CA PRO A 53 8.77 5.85 -16.09
C PRO A 53 9.77 5.91 -17.25
N GLY A 54 9.95 7.11 -17.83
CA GLY A 54 10.90 7.35 -18.93
C GLY A 54 10.42 6.94 -20.33
N GLN A 55 9.22 6.37 -20.49
CA GLN A 55 8.65 6.08 -21.81
C GLN A 55 8.04 7.34 -22.45
N GLN A 56 8.49 7.71 -23.65
CA GLN A 56 7.82 8.73 -24.46
C GLN A 56 6.50 8.18 -25.01
N LYS A 57 5.39 8.82 -24.62
CA LYS A 57 4.05 8.49 -25.14
C LYS A 57 3.95 8.95 -26.60
N LYS A 58 4.11 8.02 -27.55
CA LYS A 58 3.77 8.29 -28.96
C LYS A 58 2.25 8.38 -29.08
N LYS A 59 1.69 9.59 -29.10
CA LYS A 59 0.32 9.81 -29.60
C LYS A 59 0.38 9.77 -31.12
N HIS A 60 -0.08 8.67 -31.71
CA HIS A 60 -0.45 8.70 -33.12
C HIS A 60 -1.69 9.60 -33.26
N ARG A 61 -1.61 10.60 -34.14
CA ARG A 61 -2.72 11.48 -34.52
C ARG A 61 -3.65 10.73 -35.46
#